data_AF-A0A9N9HGH5-F1
#
_entry.id   AF-A0A9N9HGH5-F1
#
_cell.length_a   1.000
_cell.length_b   1.000
_cell.length_c   1.000
_cell.angle_alpha   90.00
_cell.angle_beta   90.00
_cell.angle_gamma   90.00
#
_symmetry.space_group_name_H-M   'P 1'
#
loop_
_entity.id
_entity.type
_entity.pdbx_description
1 polymer ?
#
loop_
_entity_poly.entity_id
_entity_poly.type
_entity_poly.pdbx_seq_one_letter_code
_entity_poly.pdbx_strand_id
1 'polypeptide(L)'
;MRGGVEVQKSNENYTVLKSAFKSTLMKPREDYVDIFFRHLEQCAIEWTPRDFYAPYTSLVQASGTGKSRLLRELAVEKDVLVVYICLRDSISRGYPKRSIIADVITGEGLLEYHYLTFLSALFGVCSEFLDQQLRENAVKTCGHVFDILISDKNDETFGLQNRFWNEVMEQMKSQEASTDVVKKMADRYKDLTVTLNKLSNPSPFKMLLAFDEAGALIDSNNTSNNKGNFYHLRKALQAIPHESDCCSMALFTDTLSKVSNFSPAKRHDSSSRVSHQGRRLYKPFYLLDVFDCRMQQPVDITVSSSINQIRNMGRPLWADIGGATVIEFAMEKLLCDEEKAEHIYVNRVGPISINTMTEALAILGPRLYLEISSLSQQATKLVSSHMRILRHVDEERESLITTSPSEPILAEAASHIMNYPGIFKQVLDHLATSIRSHVVVNAGDQGELVGRILCLLAVDKAIQSKYKCWNMYFQPITVQEFLDALVGSQAFEKLKS
;
A
#
# COMPACT_ATOMS: atom_id res chain seq x y z
N MET A 1 32.82 -6.88 4.85
CA MET A 1 32.35 -5.74 5.67
C MET A 1 31.06 -5.11 5.12
N ARG A 2 30.92 -4.86 3.81
CA ARG A 2 29.66 -4.29 3.23
C ARG A 2 28.39 -5.11 3.53
N GLY A 3 28.42 -6.43 3.38
CA GLY A 3 27.27 -7.30 3.70
C GLY A 3 26.87 -7.34 5.18
N GLY A 4 27.75 -6.97 6.11
CA GLY A 4 27.40 -6.87 7.53
C GLY A 4 26.62 -5.58 7.86
N VAL A 5 26.96 -4.48 7.19
CA VAL A 5 26.34 -3.16 7.38
C VAL A 5 24.95 -3.11 6.75
N GLU A 6 24.75 -3.71 5.58
CA GLU A 6 23.44 -3.82 4.91
C GLU A 6 22.44 -4.67 5.71
N VAL A 7 22.90 -5.79 6.28
CA VAL A 7 22.08 -6.65 7.15
C VAL A 7 21.69 -5.93 8.45
N GLN A 8 22.59 -5.09 8.97
CA GLN A 8 22.31 -4.31 10.18
C GLN A 8 21.32 -3.17 9.92
N LYS A 9 21.50 -2.39 8.84
CA LYS A 9 20.59 -1.31 8.42
C LYS A 9 19.18 -1.83 8.08
N SER A 10 19.09 -3.00 7.46
CA SER A 10 17.79 -3.64 7.13
C SER A 10 17.05 -4.16 8.36
N ASN A 11 17.75 -4.76 9.33
CA ASN A 11 17.15 -5.21 10.59
C ASN A 11 16.68 -4.04 11.48
N GLU A 12 17.39 -2.91 11.47
CA GLU A 12 16.98 -1.70 12.19
C GLU A 12 15.68 -1.11 11.61
N ASN A 13 15.61 -0.92 10.29
CA ASN A 13 14.40 -0.43 9.62
C ASN A 13 13.19 -1.34 9.86
N TYR A 14 13.37 -2.66 9.85
CA TYR A 14 12.29 -3.61 10.12
C TYR A 14 11.74 -3.47 11.55
N THR A 15 12.63 -3.38 12.55
CA THR A 15 12.25 -3.25 13.96
C THR A 15 11.46 -1.95 14.20
N VAL A 16 11.91 -0.88 13.55
CA VAL A 16 11.25 0.43 13.58
C VAL A 16 9.84 0.36 12.97
N LEU A 17 9.69 -0.21 11.77
CA LEU A 17 8.39 -0.39 11.12
C LEU A 17 7.43 -1.24 11.96
N LYS A 18 7.94 -2.29 12.61
CA LYS A 18 7.16 -3.16 13.49
C LYS A 18 6.65 -2.42 14.74
N SER A 19 7.51 -1.64 15.40
CA SER A 19 7.13 -0.83 16.56
C SER A 19 6.05 0.20 16.18
N ALA A 20 6.26 0.87 15.05
CA ALA A 20 5.34 1.86 14.52
C ALA A 20 3.96 1.29 14.15
N PHE A 21 3.90 0.06 13.65
CA PHE A 21 2.65 -0.57 13.20
C PHE A 21 1.57 -0.62 14.30
N LYS A 22 1.99 -0.74 15.57
CA LYS A 22 1.10 -0.81 16.72
C LYS A 22 0.86 0.53 17.43
N SER A 23 1.60 1.59 17.06
CA SER A 23 1.44 2.93 17.64
C SER A 23 0.07 3.52 17.35
N THR A 24 -0.52 4.34 18.22
CA THR A 24 -1.81 4.99 17.96
C THR A 24 -1.67 6.13 16.94
N LEU A 25 -2.60 6.25 15.98
CA LEU A 25 -2.71 7.44 15.12
C LEU A 25 -3.79 8.37 15.65
N MET A 26 -3.60 9.67 15.42
CA MET A 26 -4.70 10.61 15.58
C MET A 26 -5.72 10.37 14.48
N LYS A 27 -6.96 10.07 14.86
CA LYS A 27 -8.01 9.81 13.88
C LYS A 27 -8.60 11.11 13.36
N PRO A 28 -8.88 11.21 12.05
CA PRO A 28 -9.66 12.30 11.49
C PRO A 28 -11.10 12.28 12.05
N ARG A 29 -11.86 13.33 11.76
CA ARG A 29 -13.24 13.51 12.27
C ARG A 29 -14.19 12.38 11.85
N GLU A 30 -14.00 11.83 10.66
CA GLU A 30 -14.65 10.59 10.22
C GLU A 30 -13.64 9.46 10.25
N ASP A 31 -13.93 8.42 11.04
CA ASP A 31 -13.02 7.30 11.20
C ASP A 31 -12.92 6.46 9.92
N TYR A 32 -11.73 6.39 9.33
CA TYR A 32 -11.49 5.59 8.12
C TYR A 32 -11.72 4.09 8.35
N VAL A 33 -11.61 3.60 9.60
CA VAL A 33 -11.95 2.22 9.97
C VAL A 33 -13.46 1.99 9.86
N ASP A 34 -14.28 2.96 10.30
CA ASP A 34 -15.74 2.90 10.19
C ASP A 34 -16.22 2.92 8.74
N ILE A 35 -15.60 3.74 7.91
CA ILE A 35 -15.91 3.82 6.48
C ILE A 35 -15.56 2.50 5.80
N PHE A 36 -14.40 1.93 6.12
CA PHE A 36 -13.96 0.65 5.58
C PHE A 36 -14.84 -0.51 6.03
N PHE A 37 -15.18 -0.58 7.32
CA PHE A 37 -16.09 -1.60 7.86
C PHE A 37 -17.45 -1.56 7.17
N ARG A 38 -18.07 -0.37 7.05
CA ARG A 38 -19.35 -0.21 6.35
C ARG A 38 -19.29 -0.64 4.88
N HIS A 39 -18.18 -0.37 4.19
CA HIS A 39 -17.98 -0.84 2.82
C HIS A 39 -17.96 -2.37 2.74
N LEU A 40 -17.21 -3.04 3.62
CA LEU A 40 -17.15 -4.50 3.66
C LEU A 40 -18.49 -5.14 4.05
N GLU A 41 -19.16 -4.57 5.05
CA GLU A 41 -20.49 -5.00 5.49
C GLU A 41 -21.50 -4.89 4.35
N GLN A 42 -21.52 -3.76 3.62
CA GLN A 42 -22.38 -3.60 2.46
C GLN A 42 -22.08 -4.63 1.37
N CYS A 43 -20.80 -4.87 1.08
CA CYS A 43 -20.41 -5.87 0.08
C CYS A 43 -20.89 -7.27 0.50
N ALA A 44 -20.74 -7.61 1.78
CA ALA A 44 -21.13 -8.90 2.33
C ALA A 44 -22.65 -9.10 2.30
N ILE A 45 -23.44 -8.07 2.61
CA ILE A 45 -24.92 -8.11 2.58
C ILE A 45 -25.45 -8.20 1.14
N GLU A 46 -24.83 -7.48 0.21
CA GLU A 46 -25.24 -7.48 -1.21
C GLU A 46 -24.80 -8.75 -1.96
N TRP A 47 -24.02 -9.63 -1.32
CA TRP A 47 -23.49 -10.81 -1.99
C TRP A 47 -24.58 -11.75 -2.48
N THR A 48 -24.61 -11.93 -3.80
CA THR A 48 -25.35 -13.00 -4.46
C THR A 48 -24.47 -13.59 -5.56
N PRO A 49 -24.41 -14.93 -5.70
CA PRO A 49 -23.65 -15.57 -6.78
C PRO A 49 -24.27 -15.34 -8.17
N ARG A 50 -25.45 -14.68 -8.24
CA ARG A 50 -26.09 -14.25 -9.49
C ARG A 50 -25.56 -12.89 -9.94
N ASP A 51 -25.38 -11.96 -9.00
CA ASP A 51 -25.03 -10.56 -9.31
C ASP A 51 -23.53 -10.31 -9.25
N PHE A 52 -22.82 -11.00 -8.36
CA PHE A 52 -21.39 -10.84 -8.15
C PHE A 52 -20.63 -12.11 -8.51
N TYR A 53 -19.39 -11.94 -8.98
CA TYR A 53 -18.60 -13.08 -9.38
C TYR A 53 -18.11 -13.91 -8.18
N ALA A 54 -17.54 -13.29 -7.17
CA ALA A 54 -17.03 -13.96 -5.96
C ALA A 54 -17.08 -12.97 -4.77
N PRO A 55 -17.16 -13.46 -3.51
CA PRO A 55 -17.33 -12.62 -2.32
C PRO A 55 -16.00 -11.97 -1.92
N TYR A 56 -15.47 -11.10 -2.78
CA TYR A 56 -14.23 -10.38 -2.51
C TYR A 56 -14.23 -8.96 -3.04
N THR A 57 -13.49 -8.10 -2.35
CA THR A 57 -13.11 -6.78 -2.85
C THR A 57 -11.59 -6.60 -2.79
N SER A 58 -11.09 -5.44 -3.20
CA SER A 58 -9.67 -5.10 -3.11
C SER A 58 -9.46 -3.79 -2.36
N LEU A 59 -8.33 -3.67 -1.67
CA LEU A 59 -7.88 -2.44 -1.01
C LEU A 59 -6.67 -1.90 -1.77
N VAL A 60 -6.82 -0.70 -2.33
CA VAL A 60 -5.87 -0.13 -3.29
C VAL A 60 -5.44 1.25 -2.88
N GLN A 61 -4.15 1.38 -2.61
CA GLN A 61 -3.53 2.67 -2.35
C GLN A 61 -2.01 2.52 -2.43
N ALA A 62 -1.30 3.63 -2.57
CA ALA A 62 0.16 3.67 -2.55
C ALA A 62 0.78 3.00 -1.30
N SER A 63 2.07 2.68 -1.40
CA SER A 63 2.81 2.18 -0.24
C SER A 63 2.88 3.22 0.89
N GLY A 64 2.95 2.75 2.14
CA GLY A 64 3.08 3.62 3.30
C GLY A 64 1.81 4.32 3.79
N THR A 65 0.64 4.05 3.18
CA THR A 65 -0.65 4.64 3.61
C THR A 65 -1.38 3.82 4.67
N GLY A 66 -0.76 2.79 5.23
CA GLY A 66 -1.34 2.01 6.32
C GLY A 66 -2.37 0.94 5.92
N LYS A 67 -2.32 0.38 4.70
CA LYS A 67 -3.23 -0.70 4.27
C LYS A 67 -3.30 -1.87 5.26
N SER A 68 -2.15 -2.50 5.55
CA SER A 68 -2.08 -3.63 6.48
C SER A 68 -2.45 -3.23 7.92
N ARG A 69 -2.22 -1.95 8.27
CA ARG A 69 -2.59 -1.40 9.57
C ARG A 69 -4.10 -1.20 9.71
N LEU A 70 -4.79 -0.72 8.67
CA LEU A 70 -6.24 -0.64 8.64
C LEU A 70 -6.87 -2.02 8.91
N LEU A 71 -6.29 -3.10 8.40
CA LEU A 71 -6.77 -4.45 8.68
C LEU A 71 -6.61 -4.86 10.14
N ARG A 72 -5.52 -4.44 10.80
CA ARG A 72 -5.35 -4.63 12.23
C ARG A 72 -6.39 -3.83 13.02
N GLU A 73 -6.59 -2.57 12.67
CA GLU A 73 -7.54 -1.68 13.36
C GLU A 73 -8.97 -2.17 13.18
N LEU A 74 -9.34 -2.68 11.99
CA LEU A 74 -10.60 -3.38 11.76
C LEU A 74 -10.78 -4.54 12.76
N ALA A 75 -9.77 -5.40 12.92
CA ALA A 75 -9.84 -6.52 13.86
C ALA A 75 -9.95 -6.08 15.32
N VAL A 76 -9.23 -5.02 15.70
CA VAL A 76 -9.18 -4.51 17.08
C VAL A 76 -10.45 -3.74 17.46
N GLU A 77 -11.00 -2.95 16.55
CA GLU A 77 -12.05 -1.97 16.84
C GLU A 77 -13.44 -2.46 16.48
N LYS A 78 -13.55 -3.34 15.48
CA LYS A 78 -14.82 -3.93 15.04
C LYS A 78 -14.97 -5.39 15.44
N ASP A 79 -13.98 -5.95 16.13
CA ASP A 79 -13.97 -7.35 16.59
C ASP A 79 -14.36 -8.32 15.47
N VAL A 80 -13.76 -8.09 14.28
CA VAL A 80 -13.90 -8.92 13.08
C VAL A 80 -12.71 -9.87 13.01
N LEU A 81 -12.95 -11.16 12.80
CA LEU A 81 -11.87 -12.12 12.58
C LEU A 81 -11.20 -11.84 11.23
N VAL A 82 -10.06 -11.15 11.26
CA VAL A 82 -9.23 -10.93 10.08
C VAL A 82 -8.15 -12.00 10.03
N VAL A 83 -8.34 -13.00 9.17
CA VAL A 83 -7.30 -13.99 8.87
C VAL A 83 -6.33 -13.34 7.89
N TYR A 84 -5.22 -12.81 8.42
CA TYR A 84 -4.23 -12.09 7.66
C TYR A 84 -3.16 -13.03 7.07
N ILE A 85 -2.98 -12.97 5.76
CA ILE A 85 -2.03 -13.77 4.99
C ILE A 85 -1.21 -12.83 4.10
N CYS A 86 0.08 -12.71 4.40
CA CYS A 86 0.99 -11.87 3.64
C CYS A 86 1.80 -12.70 2.64
N LEU A 87 1.62 -12.43 1.35
CA LEU A 87 2.21 -13.18 0.23
C LEU A 87 3.44 -12.49 -0.38
N ARG A 88 4.02 -11.51 0.31
CA ARG A 88 5.20 -10.79 -0.16
C ARG A 88 6.40 -11.69 -0.38
N ASP A 89 7.33 -11.25 -1.22
CA ASP A 89 8.62 -11.90 -1.42
C ASP A 89 9.34 -12.12 -0.09
N SER A 90 9.99 -13.27 0.07
CA SER A 90 10.69 -13.67 1.31
C SER A 90 11.89 -12.76 1.64
N ILE A 91 12.43 -12.05 0.65
CA ILE A 91 13.54 -11.10 0.77
C ILE A 91 13.02 -9.67 1.04
N SER A 92 11.70 -9.44 0.94
CA SER A 92 11.11 -8.11 1.17
C SER A 92 11.37 -7.60 2.59
N ARG A 93 11.79 -6.33 2.69
CA ARG A 93 12.14 -5.67 3.96
C ARG A 93 10.94 -5.04 4.69
N GLY A 94 9.73 -5.15 4.13
CA GLY A 94 8.55 -4.52 4.71
C GLY A 94 7.99 -5.29 5.92
N TYR A 95 7.14 -4.62 6.70
CA TYR A 95 6.32 -5.22 7.76
C TYR A 95 4.82 -5.20 7.38
N PRO A 96 3.99 -6.19 7.75
CA PRO A 96 4.32 -7.51 8.33
C PRO A 96 5.15 -8.43 7.42
N LYS A 97 5.79 -9.47 7.98
CA LYS A 97 6.55 -10.47 7.20
C LYS A 97 5.65 -11.39 6.36
N ARG A 98 6.25 -12.10 5.40
CA ARG A 98 5.60 -13.19 4.65
C ARG A 98 5.06 -14.24 5.64
N SER A 99 3.81 -14.66 5.44
CA SER A 99 3.16 -15.67 6.28
C SER A 99 3.72 -17.07 6.01
N ILE A 100 3.74 -17.93 7.02
CA ILE A 100 4.24 -19.33 6.93
C ILE A 100 3.51 -20.12 5.83
N ILE A 101 2.20 -19.89 5.66
CA ILE A 101 1.37 -20.58 4.68
C ILE A 101 1.55 -20.07 3.24
N ALA A 102 2.30 -18.99 3.02
CA ALA A 102 2.31 -18.29 1.74
C ALA A 102 2.78 -19.19 0.58
N ASP A 103 3.81 -20.02 0.79
CA ASP A 103 4.32 -20.93 -0.24
C ASP A 103 3.33 -22.04 -0.62
N VAL A 104 2.47 -22.45 0.33
CA VAL A 104 1.37 -23.39 0.08
C VAL A 104 0.30 -22.75 -0.80
N ILE A 105 0.13 -21.43 -0.74
CA ILE A 105 -0.90 -20.68 -1.46
C ILE A 105 -0.41 -20.21 -2.85
N THR A 106 0.90 -19.96 -2.99
CA THR A 106 1.53 -19.42 -4.21
C THR A 106 2.36 -20.44 -4.98
N GLY A 107 2.17 -21.74 -4.73
CA GLY A 107 2.84 -22.82 -5.47
C GLY A 107 2.50 -22.86 -6.96
N GLU A 108 3.27 -23.60 -7.74
CA GLU A 108 3.02 -23.76 -9.17
C GLU A 108 1.90 -24.78 -9.46
N GLY A 109 1.03 -24.47 -10.42
CA GLY A 109 0.02 -25.41 -10.92
C GLY A 109 -1.11 -25.75 -9.94
N LEU A 110 -1.37 -24.89 -8.95
CA LEU A 110 -2.44 -25.11 -7.98
C LEU A 110 -3.82 -24.97 -8.62
N LEU A 111 -4.69 -25.93 -8.34
CA LEU A 111 -6.05 -26.01 -8.89
C LEU A 111 -7.11 -25.63 -7.85
N GLU A 112 -8.35 -25.52 -8.30
CA GLU A 112 -9.51 -25.18 -7.46
C GLU A 112 -9.66 -26.10 -6.23
N TYR A 113 -9.41 -27.40 -6.41
CA TYR A 113 -9.43 -28.38 -5.32
C TYR A 113 -8.44 -28.06 -4.19
N HIS A 114 -7.25 -27.55 -4.52
CA HIS A 114 -6.26 -27.16 -3.53
C HIS A 114 -6.78 -26.04 -2.63
N TYR A 115 -7.40 -25.01 -3.23
CA TYR A 115 -7.96 -23.89 -2.49
C TYR A 115 -9.21 -24.26 -1.69
N LEU A 116 -10.05 -25.19 -2.18
CA LEU A 116 -11.16 -25.74 -1.39
C LEU A 116 -10.66 -26.51 -0.16
N THR A 117 -9.61 -27.32 -0.33
CA THR A 117 -8.97 -28.04 0.78
C THR A 117 -8.32 -27.07 1.77
N PHE A 118 -7.68 -26.01 1.28
CA PHE A 118 -7.14 -24.93 2.11
C PHE A 118 -8.23 -24.24 2.92
N LEU A 119 -9.32 -23.79 2.30
CA LEU A 119 -10.43 -23.12 3.00
C LEU A 119 -11.08 -24.06 4.03
N SER A 120 -11.31 -25.33 3.67
CA SER A 120 -11.83 -26.34 4.60
C SER A 120 -10.92 -26.53 5.82
N ALA A 121 -9.61 -26.67 5.61
CA ALA A 121 -8.62 -26.76 6.70
C ALA A 121 -8.62 -25.48 7.55
N LEU A 122 -8.58 -24.32 6.90
CA LEU A 122 -8.56 -23.02 7.55
C LEU A 122 -9.79 -22.82 8.45
N PHE A 123 -11.00 -23.11 7.98
CA PHE A 123 -12.21 -22.91 8.78
C PHE A 123 -12.24 -23.82 10.01
N GLY A 124 -11.80 -25.07 9.88
CA GLY A 124 -11.70 -25.99 11.02
C GLY A 124 -10.75 -25.45 12.09
N VAL A 125 -9.53 -25.07 11.69
CA VAL A 125 -8.53 -24.53 12.62
C VAL A 125 -8.97 -23.18 13.19
N CYS A 126 -9.56 -22.29 12.38
CA CYS A 126 -10.10 -21.01 12.86
C CYS A 126 -11.17 -21.22 13.94
N SER A 127 -12.04 -22.22 13.80
CA SER A 127 -13.11 -22.45 14.77
C SER A 127 -12.54 -22.84 16.14
N GLU A 128 -11.64 -23.82 16.17
CA GLU A 128 -11.00 -24.30 17.40
C GLU A 128 -10.10 -23.23 18.03
N PHE A 129 -9.27 -22.58 17.20
CA PHE A 129 -8.33 -21.56 17.65
C PHE A 129 -9.04 -20.32 18.18
N LEU A 130 -10.05 -19.80 17.47
CA LEU A 130 -10.80 -18.64 17.93
C LEU A 130 -11.57 -18.94 19.22
N ASP A 131 -12.15 -20.13 19.35
CA ASP A 131 -12.86 -20.53 20.57
C ASP A 131 -11.91 -20.60 21.77
N GLN A 132 -10.69 -21.14 21.59
CA GLN A 132 -9.66 -21.09 22.62
C GLN A 132 -9.31 -19.63 22.99
N GLN A 133 -9.08 -18.78 22.00
CA GLN A 133 -8.71 -17.38 22.24
C GLN A 133 -9.84 -16.58 22.91
N LEU A 134 -11.11 -16.89 22.63
CA LEU A 134 -12.25 -16.27 23.32
C LEU A 134 -12.29 -16.61 24.82
N ARG A 135 -11.90 -17.85 25.18
CA ARG A 135 -11.83 -18.28 26.60
C ARG A 135 -10.67 -17.62 27.34
N GLU A 136 -9.53 -17.44 26.66
CA GLU A 136 -8.31 -16.88 27.25
C GLU A 136 -8.30 -15.34 27.27
N ASN A 137 -8.85 -14.70 26.22
CA ASN A 137 -8.77 -13.27 25.96
C ASN A 137 -10.14 -12.70 25.56
N ALA A 138 -11.03 -12.43 26.52
CA ALA A 138 -12.42 -12.02 26.24
C ALA A 138 -12.59 -10.60 25.66
N VAL A 139 -11.55 -9.76 25.69
CA VAL A 139 -11.60 -8.37 25.19
C VAL A 139 -10.70 -8.23 23.98
N LYS A 140 -11.26 -7.74 22.85
CA LYS A 140 -10.53 -7.50 21.58
C LYS A 140 -9.82 -8.77 21.07
N THR A 141 -10.49 -9.92 21.19
CA THR A 141 -9.95 -11.23 20.82
C THR A 141 -9.45 -11.24 19.37
N CYS A 142 -10.22 -10.68 18.44
CA CYS A 142 -9.82 -10.63 17.04
C CYS A 142 -8.56 -9.80 16.79
N GLY A 143 -8.38 -8.70 17.52
CA GLY A 143 -7.14 -7.91 17.50
C GLY A 143 -5.93 -8.69 17.98
N HIS A 144 -6.10 -9.51 19.04
CA HIS A 144 -5.05 -10.40 19.53
C HIS A 144 -4.72 -11.50 18.51
N VAL A 145 -5.73 -12.14 17.92
CA VAL A 145 -5.56 -13.15 16.86
C VAL A 145 -4.81 -12.54 15.67
N PHE A 146 -5.13 -11.32 15.25
CA PHE A 146 -4.39 -10.62 14.19
C PHE A 146 -2.91 -10.45 14.57
N ASP A 147 -2.63 -9.99 15.79
CA ASP A 147 -1.26 -9.81 16.30
C ASP A 147 -0.47 -11.14 16.37
N ILE A 148 -1.15 -12.28 16.62
CA ILE A 148 -0.56 -13.62 16.49
C ILE A 148 -0.22 -13.91 15.03
N LEU A 149 -1.15 -13.70 14.10
CA LEU A 149 -0.97 -14.04 12.67
C LEU A 149 0.16 -13.24 11.99
N ILE A 150 0.48 -12.04 12.47
CA ILE A 150 1.57 -11.20 11.95
C ILE A 150 2.89 -11.34 12.72
N SER A 151 2.93 -12.16 13.77
CA SER A 151 4.12 -12.32 14.60
C SER A 151 5.32 -12.84 13.78
N ASP A 152 6.53 -12.63 14.26
CA ASP A 152 7.74 -13.20 13.66
C ASP A 152 8.57 -13.92 14.72
N LYS A 153 9.65 -14.58 14.31
CA LYS A 153 10.49 -15.42 15.18
C LYS A 153 10.99 -14.74 16.46
N ASN A 154 10.98 -13.40 16.52
CA ASN A 154 11.42 -12.64 17.68
C ASN A 154 10.26 -12.30 18.65
N ASP A 155 9.01 -12.62 18.30
CA ASP A 155 7.84 -12.41 19.14
C ASP A 155 7.51 -13.65 19.99
N GLU A 156 7.03 -13.41 21.21
CA GLU A 156 6.57 -14.46 22.12
C GLU A 156 5.40 -15.28 21.53
N THR A 157 4.53 -14.64 20.73
CA THR A 157 3.36 -15.28 20.11
C THR A 157 3.68 -16.07 18.85
N PHE A 158 4.93 -16.08 18.38
CA PHE A 158 5.33 -16.81 17.17
C PHE A 158 5.05 -18.30 17.26
N GLY A 159 5.19 -18.89 18.45
CA GLY A 159 4.86 -20.30 18.69
C GLY A 159 3.39 -20.62 18.38
N LEU A 160 2.48 -19.70 18.71
CA LEU A 160 1.04 -19.84 18.42
C LEU A 160 0.77 -19.71 16.92
N GLN A 161 1.41 -18.75 16.25
CA GLN A 161 1.28 -18.62 14.80
C GLN A 161 1.77 -19.86 14.05
N ASN A 162 2.93 -20.38 14.45
CA ASN A 162 3.51 -21.56 13.85
C ASN A 162 2.59 -22.78 14.06
N ARG A 163 2.04 -22.94 15.26
CA ARG A 163 1.04 -23.98 15.55
C ARG A 163 -0.17 -23.84 14.63
N PHE A 164 -0.77 -22.65 14.56
CA PHE A 164 -1.95 -22.37 13.75
C PHE A 164 -1.74 -22.77 12.27
N TRP A 165 -0.66 -22.31 11.63
CA TRP A 165 -0.43 -22.64 10.22
C TRP A 165 -0.01 -24.09 10.00
N ASN A 166 0.72 -24.72 10.93
CA ASN A 166 1.06 -26.13 10.83
C ASN A 166 -0.18 -27.02 10.92
N GLU A 167 -1.12 -26.72 11.83
CA GLU A 167 -2.40 -27.42 11.92
C GLU A 167 -3.21 -27.28 10.63
N VAL A 168 -3.23 -26.09 10.00
CA VAL A 168 -3.87 -25.90 8.69
C VAL A 168 -3.22 -26.83 7.64
N MET A 169 -1.88 -26.86 7.55
CA MET A 169 -1.17 -27.70 6.59
C MET A 169 -1.37 -29.20 6.86
N GLU A 170 -1.40 -29.64 8.12
CA GLU A 170 -1.69 -31.02 8.49
C GLU A 170 -3.12 -31.42 8.12
N GLN A 171 -4.09 -30.55 8.41
CA GLN A 171 -5.47 -30.78 8.02
C GLN A 171 -5.64 -30.80 6.49
N MET A 172 -4.89 -29.98 5.73
CA MET A 172 -4.89 -30.06 4.26
C MET A 172 -4.39 -31.43 3.78
N LYS A 173 -3.24 -31.91 4.28
CA LYS A 173 -2.69 -33.23 3.92
C LYS A 173 -3.65 -34.37 4.22
N SER A 174 -4.34 -34.32 5.37
CA SER A 174 -5.33 -35.33 5.75
C SER A 174 -6.55 -35.40 4.81
N GLN A 175 -6.76 -34.35 4.01
CA GLN A 175 -7.92 -34.20 3.13
C GLN A 175 -7.63 -34.52 1.66
N GLU A 176 -6.37 -34.78 1.28
CA GLU A 176 -5.98 -34.96 -0.12
C GLU A 176 -6.79 -36.05 -0.86
N ALA A 177 -7.23 -37.10 -0.15
CA ALA A 177 -8.01 -38.21 -0.70
C ALA A 177 -9.54 -38.06 -0.55
N SER A 178 -10.05 -36.94 -0.03
CA SER A 178 -11.48 -36.76 0.21
C SER A 178 -12.24 -36.48 -1.08
N THR A 179 -13.30 -37.25 -1.34
CA THR A 179 -14.16 -37.07 -2.51
C THR A 179 -15.18 -35.94 -2.35
N ASP A 180 -15.38 -35.40 -1.15
CA ASP A 180 -16.41 -34.39 -0.84
C ASP A 180 -15.87 -33.20 -0.03
N VAL A 181 -14.83 -32.56 -0.54
CA VAL A 181 -14.18 -31.40 0.10
C VAL A 181 -15.14 -30.21 0.27
N VAL A 182 -16.10 -30.03 -0.65
CA VAL A 182 -17.04 -28.89 -0.60
C VAL A 182 -18.01 -29.04 0.57
N LYS A 183 -18.60 -30.22 0.77
CA LYS A 183 -19.47 -30.46 1.92
C LYS A 183 -18.69 -30.34 3.22
N LYS A 184 -17.49 -30.92 3.30
CA LYS A 184 -16.64 -30.81 4.48
C LYS A 184 -16.28 -29.36 4.81
N MET A 185 -15.98 -28.55 3.79
CA MET A 185 -15.74 -27.12 3.95
C MET A 185 -16.99 -26.41 4.49
N ALA A 186 -18.17 -26.71 3.95
CA ALA A 186 -19.43 -26.12 4.40
C ALA A 186 -19.75 -26.47 5.85
N ASP A 187 -19.58 -27.74 6.25
CA ASP A 187 -19.78 -28.19 7.63
C ASP A 187 -18.84 -27.46 8.60
N ARG A 188 -17.55 -27.35 8.25
CA ARG A 188 -16.56 -26.63 9.07
C ARG A 188 -16.78 -25.13 9.11
N TYR A 189 -17.24 -24.54 8.01
CA TYR A 189 -17.63 -23.14 7.99
C TYR A 189 -18.82 -22.89 8.91
N LYS A 190 -19.81 -23.80 8.93
CA LYS A 190 -20.93 -23.74 9.86
C LYS A 190 -20.46 -23.80 11.32
N ASP A 191 -19.56 -24.72 11.66
CA ASP A 191 -18.98 -24.77 13.01
C ASP A 191 -18.25 -23.46 13.37
N LEU A 192 -17.52 -22.88 12.41
CA LEU A 192 -16.87 -21.58 12.59
C LEU A 192 -17.89 -20.46 12.82
N THR A 193 -19.03 -20.44 12.11
CA THR A 193 -20.07 -19.40 12.32
C THR A 193 -20.61 -19.40 13.75
N VAL A 194 -20.76 -20.57 14.38
CA VAL A 194 -21.17 -20.69 15.78
C VAL A 194 -20.16 -19.99 16.70
N THR A 195 -18.87 -20.15 16.43
CA THR A 195 -17.80 -19.48 17.19
C THR A 195 -17.75 -17.97 16.88
N LEU A 196 -17.90 -17.57 15.61
CA LEU A 196 -17.93 -16.16 15.20
C LEU A 196 -19.11 -15.40 15.81
N ASN A 197 -20.25 -16.06 16.04
CA ASN A 197 -21.41 -15.46 16.69
C ASN A 197 -21.21 -15.19 18.20
N LYS A 198 -20.11 -15.67 18.81
CA LYS A 198 -19.72 -15.32 20.17
C LYS A 198 -18.96 -13.99 20.26
N LEU A 199 -18.54 -13.42 19.12
CA LEU A 199 -17.84 -12.14 19.06
C LEU A 199 -18.75 -10.99 19.51
N SER A 200 -18.14 -9.93 20.06
CA SER A 200 -18.87 -8.77 20.58
C SER A 200 -19.50 -7.89 19.49
N ASN A 201 -18.99 -8.00 18.27
CA ASN A 201 -19.51 -7.33 17.09
C ASN A 201 -20.98 -7.73 16.85
N PRO A 202 -21.96 -6.81 16.73
CA PRO A 202 -23.35 -7.15 16.44
C PRO A 202 -23.67 -7.34 14.94
N SER A 203 -22.78 -6.92 14.04
CA SER A 203 -22.96 -7.01 12.57
C SER A 203 -22.96 -8.45 12.08
N PRO A 204 -23.68 -8.80 11.00
CA PRO A 204 -23.52 -10.09 10.33
C PRO A 204 -22.12 -10.27 9.71
N PHE A 205 -21.38 -9.19 9.42
CA PHE A 205 -20.03 -9.30 8.88
C PHE A 205 -19.01 -9.61 9.99
N LYS A 206 -18.61 -10.88 10.10
CA LYS A 206 -17.75 -11.39 11.19
C LYS A 206 -16.33 -11.74 10.79
N MET A 207 -16.09 -12.03 9.51
CA MET A 207 -14.83 -12.61 9.07
C MET A 207 -14.32 -12.01 7.77
N LEU A 208 -13.01 -11.73 7.73
CA LEU A 208 -12.30 -11.24 6.56
C LEU A 208 -11.08 -12.12 6.28
N LEU A 209 -11.02 -12.72 5.09
CA LEU A 209 -9.82 -13.38 4.58
C LEU A 209 -8.96 -12.33 3.86
N ALA A 210 -7.92 -11.83 4.51
CA ALA A 210 -7.08 -10.77 3.95
C ALA A 210 -5.79 -11.33 3.34
N PHE A 211 -5.67 -11.25 2.02
CA PHE A 211 -4.47 -11.59 1.26
C PHE A 211 -3.70 -10.31 0.95
N ASP A 212 -2.62 -10.06 1.71
CA ASP A 212 -1.73 -8.93 1.50
C ASP A 212 -0.57 -9.26 0.56
N GLU A 213 -0.13 -8.26 -0.18
CA GLU A 213 0.81 -8.40 -1.30
C GLU A 213 0.32 -9.47 -2.29
N ALA A 214 -0.99 -9.42 -2.57
CA ALA A 214 -1.74 -10.46 -3.27
C ALA A 214 -1.18 -10.78 -4.66
N GLY A 215 -0.42 -9.87 -5.27
CA GLY A 215 0.17 -10.00 -6.60
C GLY A 215 0.97 -11.25 -6.85
N ALA A 216 1.47 -11.89 -5.79
CA ALA A 216 2.10 -13.21 -5.87
C ALA A 216 1.15 -14.32 -6.35
N LEU A 217 -0.18 -14.12 -6.30
CA LEU A 217 -1.19 -15.04 -6.82
C LEU A 217 -1.38 -14.93 -8.35
N ILE A 218 -0.80 -13.92 -8.97
CA ILE A 218 -0.91 -13.69 -10.41
C ILE A 218 0.37 -14.19 -11.07
N ASP A 219 0.27 -15.31 -11.77
CA ASP A 219 1.40 -15.87 -12.52
C ASP A 219 1.91 -14.88 -13.57
N SER A 220 3.16 -14.42 -13.41
CA SER A 220 3.85 -13.60 -14.42
C SER A 220 4.26 -14.40 -15.66
N ASN A 221 4.28 -15.73 -15.57
CA ASN A 221 4.88 -16.62 -16.57
C ASN A 221 3.87 -17.37 -17.44
N ASN A 222 2.60 -16.94 -17.46
CA ASN A 222 1.56 -17.69 -18.18
C ASN A 222 1.73 -17.61 -19.70
N THR A 223 2.30 -18.67 -20.26
CA THR A 223 2.25 -19.04 -21.67
C THR A 223 0.83 -19.50 -22.04
N SER A 224 -0.04 -18.53 -22.29
CA SER A 224 -1.24 -18.61 -23.14
C SER A 224 -2.34 -19.66 -22.88
N ASN A 225 -2.29 -20.58 -21.91
CA ASN A 225 -3.39 -21.54 -21.70
C ASN A 225 -3.67 -22.06 -20.28
N ASN A 226 -2.84 -21.77 -19.26
CA ASN A 226 -3.15 -22.18 -17.88
C ASN A 226 -3.76 -21.03 -17.07
N LYS A 227 -4.72 -21.33 -16.20
CA LYS A 227 -5.37 -20.31 -15.35
C LYS A 227 -4.58 -20.19 -14.06
N GLY A 228 -4.13 -18.99 -13.70
CA GLY A 228 -3.26 -18.80 -12.54
C GLY A 228 -3.95 -18.99 -11.17
N ASN A 229 -3.14 -19.05 -10.13
CA ASN A 229 -3.53 -19.25 -8.72
C ASN A 229 -4.73 -18.40 -8.28
N PHE A 230 -4.72 -17.10 -8.60
CA PHE A 230 -5.85 -16.21 -8.28
C PHE A 230 -7.19 -16.68 -8.86
N TYR A 231 -7.20 -17.22 -10.09
CA TYR A 231 -8.43 -17.72 -10.72
C TYR A 231 -9.01 -18.91 -9.96
N HIS A 232 -8.17 -19.80 -9.47
CA HIS A 232 -8.61 -20.98 -8.73
C HIS A 232 -9.05 -20.62 -7.31
N LEU A 233 -8.36 -19.69 -6.65
CA LEU A 233 -8.76 -19.16 -5.34
C LEU A 233 -10.12 -18.43 -5.41
N ARG A 234 -10.33 -17.52 -6.37
CA ARG A 234 -11.61 -16.79 -6.50
C ARG A 234 -12.80 -17.73 -6.72
N LYS A 235 -12.57 -18.87 -7.36
CA LYS A 235 -13.58 -19.90 -7.52
C LYS A 235 -13.87 -20.65 -6.22
N ALA A 236 -12.85 -21.06 -5.49
CA ALA A 236 -13.03 -21.70 -4.19
C ALA A 236 -13.80 -20.78 -3.21
N LEU A 237 -13.54 -19.47 -3.25
CA LEU A 237 -14.29 -18.48 -2.48
C LEU A 237 -15.80 -18.45 -2.81
N GLN A 238 -16.22 -18.78 -4.04
CA GLN A 238 -17.65 -18.86 -4.40
C GLN A 238 -18.38 -20.01 -3.70
N ALA A 239 -17.63 -21.03 -3.26
CA ALA A 239 -18.21 -22.20 -2.60
C ALA A 239 -18.44 -21.97 -1.10
N ILE A 240 -17.95 -20.86 -0.53
CA ILE A 240 -18.20 -20.52 0.87
C ILE A 240 -19.72 -20.30 1.06
N PRO A 241 -20.36 -20.96 2.03
CA PRO A 241 -21.75 -20.71 2.35
C PRO A 241 -21.95 -19.26 2.82
N HIS A 242 -22.99 -18.60 2.32
CA HIS A 242 -23.40 -17.29 2.83
C HIS A 242 -24.73 -17.43 3.55
N GLU A 243 -24.65 -17.44 4.88
CA GLU A 243 -25.82 -17.43 5.76
C GLU A 243 -26.12 -15.97 6.17
N SER A 244 -27.39 -15.67 6.39
CA SER A 244 -27.86 -14.30 6.64
C SER A 244 -27.38 -13.70 7.97
N ASP A 245 -26.94 -14.53 8.90
CA ASP A 245 -26.51 -14.17 10.25
C ASP A 245 -24.98 -14.12 10.42
N CYS A 246 -24.21 -14.73 9.51
CA CYS A 246 -22.74 -14.68 9.52
C CYS A 246 -22.16 -14.67 8.10
N CYS A 247 -21.69 -13.49 7.69
CA CYS A 247 -21.09 -13.24 6.39
C CYS A 247 -19.56 -13.14 6.48
N SER A 248 -18.88 -13.68 5.47
CA SER A 248 -17.45 -13.54 5.26
C SER A 248 -17.14 -12.95 3.89
N MET A 249 -16.01 -12.25 3.79
CA MET A 249 -15.50 -11.70 2.53
C MET A 249 -14.00 -11.97 2.43
N ALA A 250 -13.48 -12.06 1.22
CA ALA A 250 -12.05 -11.95 0.98
C ALA A 250 -11.65 -10.52 0.59
N LEU A 251 -10.43 -10.14 0.93
CA LEU A 251 -9.82 -8.88 0.56
C LEU A 251 -8.44 -9.14 -0.03
N PHE A 252 -8.20 -8.58 -1.22
CA PHE A 252 -6.88 -8.59 -1.84
C PHE A 252 -6.26 -7.21 -1.73
N THR A 253 -5.08 -7.12 -1.10
CA THR A 253 -4.35 -5.86 -0.95
C THR A 253 -3.05 -5.92 -1.76
N ASP A 254 -2.90 -4.99 -2.70
CA ASP A 254 -1.70 -4.85 -3.54
C ASP A 254 -1.63 -3.43 -4.14
N THR A 255 -0.56 -3.16 -4.86
CA THR A 255 -0.30 -2.03 -5.73
C THR A 255 -1.22 -2.02 -6.96
N LEU A 256 -1.67 -0.83 -7.36
CA LEU A 256 -2.74 -0.59 -8.35
C LEU A 256 -2.51 -1.29 -9.73
N SER A 257 -1.26 -1.43 -10.17
CA SER A 257 -0.90 -2.12 -11.43
C SER A 257 -1.14 -3.63 -11.41
N LYS A 258 -1.18 -4.23 -10.22
CA LYS A 258 -1.51 -5.64 -10.01
C LYS A 258 -2.95 -5.81 -9.53
N VAL A 259 -3.53 -4.80 -8.89
CA VAL A 259 -4.97 -4.81 -8.55
C VAL A 259 -5.88 -4.77 -9.76
N SER A 260 -5.46 -4.18 -10.89
CA SER A 260 -6.19 -4.35 -12.15
C SER A 260 -6.32 -5.83 -12.57
N ASN A 261 -5.52 -6.75 -12.05
CA ASN A 261 -5.70 -8.19 -12.31
C ASN A 261 -6.69 -8.85 -11.31
N PHE A 262 -6.78 -8.32 -10.09
CA PHE A 262 -7.77 -8.74 -9.09
C PHE A 262 -9.16 -8.12 -9.34
N SER A 263 -9.19 -6.96 -9.98
CA SER A 263 -10.38 -6.18 -10.28
C SER A 263 -10.21 -5.51 -11.64
N PRO A 264 -10.16 -6.27 -12.75
CA PRO A 264 -9.99 -5.72 -14.09
C PRO A 264 -11.17 -4.85 -14.51
N ALA A 265 -10.92 -3.99 -15.49
CA ALA A 265 -11.97 -3.33 -16.23
C ALA A 265 -12.84 -4.38 -16.92
N LYS A 266 -14.16 -4.16 -17.01
CA LYS A 266 -15.11 -5.17 -17.50
C LYS A 266 -14.75 -5.77 -18.85
N ARG A 267 -14.18 -4.96 -19.75
CA ARG A 267 -13.75 -5.38 -21.10
C ARG A 267 -12.45 -6.20 -21.14
N HIS A 268 -11.64 -6.14 -20.09
CA HIS A 268 -10.32 -6.77 -20.00
C HIS A 268 -10.29 -8.00 -19.07
N ASP A 269 -11.40 -8.34 -18.40
CA ASP A 269 -11.49 -9.57 -17.63
C ASP A 269 -11.48 -10.78 -18.58
N SER A 270 -10.35 -11.48 -18.65
CA SER A 270 -10.16 -12.68 -19.47
C SER A 270 -11.01 -13.87 -19.00
N SER A 271 -11.66 -13.77 -17.84
CA SER A 271 -12.71 -14.71 -17.48
C SER A 271 -13.93 -14.43 -18.36
N SER A 272 -13.99 -15.12 -19.50
CA SER A 272 -15.12 -15.13 -20.44
C SER A 272 -16.50 -15.22 -19.78
N ARG A 273 -16.59 -15.73 -18.54
CA ARG A 273 -17.84 -15.85 -17.78
C ARG A 273 -18.35 -14.54 -17.13
N VAL A 274 -17.48 -13.59 -16.77
CA VAL A 274 -17.93 -12.32 -16.16
C VAL A 274 -18.76 -11.51 -17.16
N SER A 275 -18.30 -11.39 -18.41
CA SER A 275 -19.05 -10.69 -19.46
C SER A 275 -20.22 -11.51 -20.01
N HIS A 276 -20.10 -12.85 -20.14
CA HIS A 276 -21.19 -13.69 -20.66
C HIS A 276 -22.36 -13.91 -19.68
N GLN A 277 -22.13 -13.84 -18.36
CA GLN A 277 -23.19 -13.98 -17.34
C GLN A 277 -23.62 -12.66 -16.70
N GLY A 278 -23.03 -11.53 -17.07
CA GLY A 278 -23.38 -10.19 -16.55
C GLY A 278 -23.02 -9.94 -15.08
N ARG A 279 -22.22 -10.83 -14.46
CA ARG A 279 -21.80 -10.70 -13.06
C ARG A 279 -20.84 -9.53 -12.87
N ARG A 280 -20.89 -8.88 -11.72
CA ARG A 280 -20.05 -7.73 -11.35
C ARG A 280 -18.98 -8.13 -10.35
N LEU A 281 -17.98 -7.28 -10.21
CA LEU A 281 -16.98 -7.33 -9.14
C LEU A 281 -17.23 -6.13 -8.21
N TYR A 282 -16.98 -6.29 -6.92
CA TYR A 282 -17.13 -5.18 -5.97
C TYR A 282 -16.17 -4.04 -6.26
N LYS A 283 -16.57 -2.81 -5.93
CA LYS A 283 -15.71 -1.63 -6.12
C LYS A 283 -14.51 -1.72 -5.18
N PRO A 284 -13.28 -1.44 -5.66
CA PRO A 284 -12.12 -1.38 -4.78
C PRO A 284 -12.29 -0.28 -3.73
N PHE A 285 -11.81 -0.55 -2.53
CA PHE A 285 -11.66 0.45 -1.49
C PHE A 285 -10.31 1.16 -1.64
N TYR A 286 -10.29 2.49 -1.58
CA TYR A 286 -9.06 3.28 -1.73
C TYR A 286 -8.97 4.48 -0.77
N LEU A 287 -10.02 4.70 0.04
CA LEU A 287 -10.16 5.84 0.93
C LEU A 287 -9.37 5.61 2.22
N LEU A 288 -8.09 5.99 2.22
CA LEU A 288 -7.21 5.97 3.40
C LEU A 288 -6.84 7.40 3.77
N ASP A 289 -7.66 8.03 4.61
CA ASP A 289 -7.42 9.40 5.07
C ASP A 289 -6.57 9.41 6.35
N VAL A 290 -5.31 9.01 6.20
CA VAL A 290 -4.32 8.92 7.30
C VAL A 290 -3.24 10.01 7.19
N PHE A 291 -3.47 11.03 6.37
CA PHE A 291 -2.53 12.12 6.19
C PHE A 291 -2.47 12.99 7.46
N ASP A 292 -1.24 13.39 7.85
CA ASP A 292 -0.95 14.25 9.00
C ASP A 292 -1.43 13.71 10.35
N CYS A 293 -1.81 12.43 10.45
CA CYS A 293 -2.29 11.81 11.70
C CYS A 293 -1.21 11.68 12.80
N ARG A 294 0.04 12.01 12.49
CA ARG A 294 1.17 12.11 13.42
C ARG A 294 1.58 13.57 13.67
N MET A 295 1.03 14.53 12.93
CA MET A 295 1.45 15.92 12.96
C MET A 295 1.01 16.59 14.26
N GLN A 296 1.95 17.16 15.00
CA GLN A 296 1.67 18.03 16.14
C GLN A 296 1.91 19.47 15.73
N GLN A 297 1.13 20.42 16.26
CA GLN A 297 1.36 21.83 15.96
C GLN A 297 2.77 22.24 16.40
N PRO A 298 3.60 22.78 15.48
CA PRO A 298 4.94 23.21 15.83
C PRO A 298 4.88 24.47 16.71
N VAL A 299 5.81 24.60 17.65
CA VAL A 299 5.88 25.74 18.58
C VAL A 299 6.35 27.01 17.88
N ASP A 300 7.22 26.88 16.87
CA ASP A 300 7.74 27.99 16.07
C ASP A 300 8.15 27.54 14.66
N ILE A 301 8.59 28.50 13.84
CA ILE A 301 8.99 28.26 12.45
C ILE A 301 10.25 27.40 12.32
N THR A 302 11.19 27.47 13.27
CA THR A 302 12.43 26.67 13.24
C THR A 302 12.15 25.19 13.52
N VAL A 303 11.29 24.91 14.50
CA VAL A 303 10.78 23.56 14.76
C VAL A 303 10.00 23.05 13.55
N SER A 304 9.21 23.92 12.91
CA SER A 304 8.45 23.58 11.69
C SER A 304 9.33 23.07 10.55
N SER A 305 10.56 23.58 10.43
CA SER A 305 11.53 23.19 9.39
C SER A 305 12.44 22.01 9.76
N SER A 306 12.30 21.44 10.96
CA SER A 306 13.15 20.33 11.39
C SER A 306 12.73 19.00 10.75
N ILE A 307 13.71 18.12 10.45
CA ILE A 307 13.43 16.78 9.91
C ILE A 307 12.47 15.97 10.80
N ASN A 308 12.58 16.14 12.12
CA ASN A 308 11.75 15.45 13.10
C ASN A 308 10.29 15.91 13.07
N GLN A 309 10.05 17.15 12.69
CA GLN A 309 8.69 17.70 12.55
C GLN A 309 8.09 17.32 11.20
N ILE A 310 8.84 17.53 10.11
CA ILE A 310 8.28 17.33 8.76
C ILE A 310 8.01 15.86 8.43
N ARG A 311 8.71 14.93 9.08
CA ARG A 311 8.41 13.49 8.94
C ARG A 311 7.05 13.11 9.53
N ASN A 312 6.48 13.92 10.40
CA ASN A 312 5.15 13.69 10.95
C ASN A 312 4.03 14.22 10.04
N MET A 313 4.39 14.89 8.94
CA MET A 313 3.47 15.41 7.94
C MET A 313 3.36 14.43 6.75
N GLY A 314 2.22 14.42 6.08
CA GLY A 314 1.93 13.49 5.00
C GLY A 314 1.51 12.12 5.50
N ARG A 315 1.89 11.05 4.80
CA ARG A 315 1.52 9.69 5.20
C ARG A 315 2.30 9.23 6.46
N PRO A 316 1.73 8.33 7.28
CA PRO A 316 2.32 7.93 8.57
C PRO A 316 3.70 7.29 8.48
N LEU A 317 4.00 6.62 7.36
CA LEU A 317 5.27 5.90 7.12
C LEU A 317 6.50 6.76 7.44
N TRP A 318 6.47 8.04 7.12
CA TRP A 318 7.63 8.92 7.28
C TRP A 318 8.01 9.13 8.75
N ALA A 319 7.02 9.22 9.64
CA ALA A 319 7.24 9.42 11.07
C ALA A 319 7.95 8.24 11.73
N ASP A 320 7.79 7.07 11.12
CA ASP A 320 8.32 5.82 11.61
C ASP A 320 9.81 5.71 11.26
N ILE A 321 10.23 6.17 10.08
CA ILE A 321 11.64 6.11 9.68
C ILE A 321 12.50 7.11 10.47
N GLY A 322 13.72 6.70 10.83
CA GLY A 322 14.69 7.54 11.52
C GLY A 322 15.05 8.78 10.71
N GLY A 323 15.13 9.95 11.36
CA GLY A 323 15.38 11.23 10.68
C GLY A 323 16.69 11.28 9.87
N ALA A 324 17.70 10.49 10.25
CA ALA A 324 18.98 10.43 9.55
C ALA A 324 18.93 9.64 8.21
N THR A 325 17.90 8.81 7.99
CA THR A 325 17.79 7.92 6.82
C THR A 325 16.51 8.14 6.02
N VAL A 326 15.55 8.91 6.54
CA VAL A 326 14.23 9.10 5.92
C VAL A 326 14.30 9.71 4.51
N ILE A 327 15.25 10.60 4.25
CA ILE A 327 15.40 11.24 2.93
C ILE A 327 15.94 10.24 1.91
N GLU A 328 17.00 9.49 2.24
CA GLU A 328 17.52 8.40 1.40
C GLU A 328 16.44 7.37 1.09
N PHE A 329 15.68 6.96 2.12
CA PHE A 329 14.57 6.03 1.95
C PHE A 329 13.45 6.60 1.06
N ALA A 330 13.13 7.88 1.18
CA ALA A 330 12.18 8.55 0.30
C ALA A 330 12.69 8.64 -1.15
N MET A 331 13.99 8.86 -1.37
CA MET A 331 14.59 8.78 -2.72
C MET A 331 14.45 7.37 -3.30
N GLU A 332 14.75 6.33 -2.53
CA GLU A 332 14.56 4.93 -2.94
C GLU A 332 13.10 4.68 -3.36
N LYS A 333 12.12 5.16 -2.59
CA LYS A 333 10.70 5.01 -2.92
C LYS A 333 10.25 5.82 -4.12
N LEU A 334 10.84 7.00 -4.37
CA LEU A 334 10.54 7.79 -5.57
C LEU A 334 11.18 7.22 -6.83
N LEU A 335 12.39 6.66 -6.74
CA LEU A 335 13.14 6.15 -7.88
C LEU A 335 12.87 4.67 -8.18
N CYS A 336 12.39 3.92 -7.17
CA CYS A 336 12.33 2.45 -7.18
C CYS A 336 13.70 1.80 -7.43
N ASP A 337 14.78 2.44 -6.98
CA ASP A 337 16.16 2.03 -7.24
C ASP A 337 17.03 2.43 -6.04
N GLU A 338 17.40 1.43 -5.23
CA GLU A 338 18.18 1.60 -3.99
C GLU A 338 19.61 2.10 -4.30
N GLU A 339 20.25 1.55 -5.33
CA GLU A 339 21.61 1.94 -5.70
C GLU A 339 21.65 3.39 -6.23
N LYS A 340 20.67 3.77 -7.07
CA LYS A 340 20.54 5.13 -7.57
C LYS A 340 20.26 6.13 -6.43
N ALA A 341 19.39 5.76 -5.49
CA ALA A 341 19.09 6.58 -4.32
C ALA A 341 20.32 6.78 -3.43
N GLU A 342 21.03 5.70 -3.09
CA GLU A 342 22.26 5.77 -2.27
C GLU A 342 23.31 6.66 -2.97
N HIS A 343 23.53 6.47 -4.27
CA HIS A 343 24.49 7.25 -5.06
C HIS A 343 24.22 8.76 -4.95
N ILE A 344 22.97 9.18 -5.18
CA ILE A 344 22.57 10.59 -5.07
C ILE A 344 22.74 11.08 -3.63
N TYR A 345 22.28 10.30 -2.65
CA TYR A 345 22.26 10.71 -1.25
C TYR A 345 23.66 10.97 -0.69
N VAL A 346 24.64 10.11 -1.01
CA VAL A 346 26.03 10.29 -0.56
C VAL A 346 26.86 11.21 -1.48
N ASN A 347 26.23 11.80 -2.50
CA ASN A 347 26.85 12.64 -3.51
C ASN A 347 28.10 11.99 -4.16
N ARG A 348 27.99 10.69 -4.47
CA ARG A 348 29.04 9.95 -5.20
C ARG A 348 29.21 10.60 -6.59
N VAL A 349 30.45 10.68 -7.07
CA VAL A 349 30.74 11.24 -8.40
C VAL A 349 30.50 10.15 -9.45
N GLY A 350 29.53 10.36 -10.33
CA GLY A 350 29.27 9.45 -11.45
C GLY A 350 28.07 9.88 -12.28
N PRO A 351 27.91 9.33 -13.50
CA PRO A 351 26.73 9.59 -14.29
C PRO A 351 25.51 8.90 -13.68
N ILE A 352 24.43 9.65 -13.47
CA ILE A 352 23.11 9.11 -13.13
C ILE A 352 22.12 9.54 -14.21
N SER A 353 21.28 8.60 -14.64
CA SER A 353 20.27 8.85 -15.66
C SER A 353 18.85 8.57 -15.13
N ILE A 354 17.93 9.46 -15.51
CA ILE A 354 16.49 9.28 -15.37
C ILE A 354 15.98 8.76 -16.70
N ASN A 355 15.73 7.45 -16.75
CA ASN A 355 15.53 6.73 -18.00
C ASN A 355 14.09 6.79 -18.48
N THR A 356 13.13 7.01 -17.57
CA THR A 356 11.71 6.89 -17.88
C THR A 356 10.94 8.17 -17.56
N MET A 357 9.89 8.41 -18.34
CA MET A 357 8.90 9.44 -18.04
C MET A 357 8.26 9.23 -16.67
N THR A 358 8.01 7.98 -16.27
CA THR A 358 7.44 7.64 -14.96
C THR A 358 8.33 8.14 -13.82
N GLU A 359 9.63 7.85 -13.87
CA GLU A 359 10.61 8.32 -12.87
C GLU A 359 10.65 9.86 -12.84
N ALA A 360 10.67 10.52 -13.99
CA ALA A 360 10.67 11.98 -14.06
C ALA A 360 9.41 12.59 -13.42
N LEU A 361 8.23 12.04 -13.73
CA LEU A 361 6.96 12.49 -13.15
C LEU A 361 6.85 12.18 -11.65
N ALA A 362 7.47 11.09 -11.18
CA ALA A 362 7.58 10.77 -9.76
C ALA A 362 8.41 11.81 -9.00
N ILE A 363 9.53 12.25 -9.58
CA ILE A 363 10.39 13.29 -9.00
C ILE A 363 9.68 14.65 -9.00
N LEU A 364 9.05 15.01 -10.12
CA LEU A 364 8.44 16.33 -10.29
C LEU A 364 7.09 16.47 -9.57
N GLY A 365 6.34 15.37 -9.40
CA GLY A 365 4.99 15.36 -8.84
C GLY A 365 4.89 16.04 -7.45
N PRO A 366 5.68 15.60 -6.45
CA PRO A 366 5.70 16.20 -5.11
C PRO A 366 6.09 17.68 -5.07
N ARG A 367 6.72 18.19 -6.13
CA ARG A 367 7.31 19.53 -6.20
C ARG A 367 6.49 20.52 -7.02
N LEU A 368 5.82 20.07 -8.09
CA LEU A 368 5.14 20.93 -9.06
C LEU A 368 3.62 20.80 -9.08
N TYR A 369 3.06 19.84 -8.30
CA TYR A 369 1.64 19.49 -8.34
C TYR A 369 1.19 19.16 -9.78
N LEU A 370 1.70 18.04 -10.30
CA LEU A 370 1.37 17.60 -11.65
C LEU A 370 0.04 16.85 -11.67
N GLU A 371 -0.87 17.26 -12.56
CA GLU A 371 -2.08 16.50 -12.89
C GLU A 371 -1.80 15.50 -14.00
N ILE A 372 -2.03 14.23 -13.69
CA ILE A 372 -1.82 13.12 -14.63
C ILE A 372 -3.17 12.69 -15.17
N SER A 373 -3.23 12.50 -16.48
CA SER A 373 -4.42 12.04 -17.19
C SER A 373 -4.94 10.75 -16.57
N SER A 374 -6.25 10.71 -16.29
CA SER A 374 -6.88 9.60 -15.58
C SER A 374 -6.88 8.29 -16.37
N LEU A 375 -6.76 8.36 -17.69
CA LEU A 375 -6.67 7.21 -18.59
C LEU A 375 -5.23 6.78 -18.87
N SER A 376 -4.24 7.50 -18.34
CA SER A 376 -2.83 7.22 -18.59
C SER A 376 -2.35 6.04 -17.75
N GLN A 377 -1.65 5.10 -18.39
CA GLN A 377 -0.91 4.04 -17.68
C GLN A 377 0.11 4.60 -16.68
N GLN A 378 0.54 5.86 -16.86
CA GLN A 378 1.44 6.53 -15.92
C GLN A 378 0.78 6.75 -14.55
N ALA A 379 -0.53 7.03 -14.49
CA ALA A 379 -1.25 7.14 -13.23
C ALA A 379 -1.14 5.84 -12.41
N THR A 380 -1.36 4.70 -13.07
CA THR A 380 -1.23 3.37 -12.48
C THR A 380 0.18 3.10 -11.96
N LYS A 381 1.21 3.34 -12.80
CA LYS A 381 2.62 3.11 -12.45
C LYS A 381 3.08 4.00 -11.30
N LEU A 382 2.68 5.27 -11.31
CA LEU A 382 3.04 6.23 -10.27
C LEU A 382 2.43 5.85 -8.91
N VAL A 383 1.19 5.36 -8.88
CA VAL A 383 0.57 4.86 -7.64
C VAL A 383 1.21 3.55 -7.17
N SER A 384 1.46 2.62 -8.09
CA SER A 384 1.97 1.29 -7.73
C SER A 384 3.39 1.34 -7.20
N SER A 385 4.23 2.23 -7.73
CA SER A 385 5.68 2.14 -7.56
C SER A 385 6.29 3.42 -6.99
N HIS A 386 5.72 4.60 -7.30
CA HIS A 386 6.37 5.89 -7.03
C HIS A 386 5.61 6.77 -6.03
N MET A 387 4.96 6.13 -5.05
CA MET A 387 4.30 6.80 -3.92
C MET A 387 3.15 7.76 -4.27
N ARG A 388 2.70 7.87 -5.53
CA ARG A 388 1.58 8.78 -5.87
C ARG A 388 0.27 8.29 -5.25
N ILE A 389 -0.58 9.20 -4.77
CA ILE A 389 -1.82 8.84 -4.09
C ILE A 389 -2.97 8.65 -5.08
N LEU A 390 -3.71 7.56 -4.91
CA LEU A 390 -4.97 7.31 -5.59
C LEU A 390 -6.09 8.06 -4.89
N ARG A 391 -6.83 8.89 -5.62
CA ARG A 391 -7.96 9.68 -5.12
C ARG A 391 -9.31 9.12 -5.54
N HIS A 392 -9.37 8.50 -6.70
CA HIS A 392 -10.59 7.91 -7.23
C HIS A 392 -10.29 6.80 -8.22
N VAL A 393 -11.15 5.79 -8.21
CA VAL A 393 -11.28 4.78 -9.25
C VAL A 393 -12.73 4.81 -9.70
N ASP A 394 -12.95 4.92 -10.99
CA ASP A 394 -14.31 4.85 -11.55
C ASP A 394 -14.91 3.44 -11.46
N GLU A 395 -16.21 3.32 -11.73
CA GLU A 395 -16.93 2.04 -11.60
C GLU A 395 -16.42 0.97 -12.57
N GLU A 396 -16.00 1.40 -13.76
CA GLU A 396 -15.47 0.53 -14.81
C GLU A 396 -13.98 0.22 -14.61
N ARG A 397 -13.32 0.88 -13.67
CA ARG A 397 -11.88 0.75 -13.34
C ARG A 397 -10.97 1.06 -14.53
N GLU A 398 -11.42 1.94 -15.40
CA GLU A 398 -10.69 2.40 -16.58
C GLU A 398 -9.99 3.73 -16.34
N SER A 399 -10.51 4.54 -15.42
CA SER A 399 -9.96 5.85 -15.09
C SER A 399 -9.57 5.98 -13.62
N LEU A 400 -8.39 6.57 -13.41
CA LEU A 400 -7.74 6.71 -12.11
C LEU A 400 -7.40 8.17 -11.87
N ILE A 401 -8.08 8.79 -10.91
CA ILE A 401 -7.69 10.13 -10.48
C ILE A 401 -6.62 9.99 -9.42
N THR A 402 -5.46 10.58 -9.67
CA THR A 402 -4.28 10.46 -8.80
C THR A 402 -3.69 11.82 -8.51
N THR A 403 -3.08 11.99 -7.34
CA THR A 403 -2.49 13.25 -6.92
C THR A 403 -1.19 13.04 -6.15
N SER A 404 -0.41 14.10 -6.04
CA SER A 404 0.74 14.20 -5.14
C SER A 404 0.36 15.23 -4.05
N PRO A 405 -0.23 14.79 -2.93
CA PRO A 405 -0.56 15.70 -1.84
C PRO A 405 0.72 16.25 -1.18
N SER A 406 0.57 17.22 -0.28
CA SER A 406 1.70 17.79 0.43
C SER A 406 2.38 16.74 1.29
N GLU A 407 3.63 16.41 0.94
CA GLU A 407 4.48 15.47 1.66
C GLU A 407 5.91 16.02 1.69
N PRO A 408 6.27 16.77 2.74
CA PRO A 408 7.56 17.44 2.81
C PRO A 408 8.76 16.51 2.60
N ILE A 409 8.69 15.28 3.11
CA ILE A 409 9.74 14.26 2.94
C ILE A 409 9.93 13.87 1.47
N LEU A 410 8.85 13.71 0.70
CA LEU A 410 8.94 13.41 -0.73
C LEU A 410 9.43 14.63 -1.53
N ALA A 411 8.97 15.84 -1.17
CA ALA A 411 9.43 17.07 -1.80
C ALA A 411 10.93 17.31 -1.54
N GLU A 412 11.40 17.05 -0.33
CA GLU A 412 12.81 17.12 0.07
C GLU A 412 13.66 16.12 -0.73
N ALA A 413 13.27 14.83 -0.74
CA ALA A 413 13.96 13.80 -1.51
C ALA A 413 14.03 14.14 -3.01
N ALA A 414 12.91 14.59 -3.60
CA ALA A 414 12.87 15.06 -4.98
C ALA A 414 13.79 16.27 -5.23
N SER A 415 13.98 17.14 -4.23
CA SER A 415 14.84 18.32 -4.35
C SER A 415 16.31 17.91 -4.49
N HIS A 416 16.78 16.98 -3.66
CA HIS A 416 18.11 16.41 -3.80
C HIS A 416 18.32 15.72 -5.16
N ILE A 417 17.35 14.91 -5.60
CA ILE A 417 17.43 14.21 -6.89
C ILE A 417 17.54 15.22 -8.04
N MET A 418 16.66 16.24 -8.08
CA MET A 418 16.66 17.23 -9.17
C MET A 418 17.95 18.04 -9.23
N ASN A 419 18.53 18.38 -8.07
CA ASN A 419 19.74 19.19 -7.98
C ASN A 419 21.04 18.37 -8.17
N TYR A 420 20.95 17.05 -8.29
CA TYR A 420 22.11 16.24 -8.66
C TYR A 420 22.55 16.56 -10.11
N PRO A 421 23.88 16.68 -10.37
CA PRO A 421 24.39 17.11 -11.67
C PRO A 421 23.78 16.34 -12.86
N GLY A 422 23.24 17.09 -13.82
CA GLY A 422 22.69 16.55 -15.07
C GLY A 422 21.28 15.99 -14.98
N ILE A 423 20.69 15.81 -13.79
CA ILE A 423 19.33 15.25 -13.66
C ILE A 423 18.25 16.28 -14.03
N PHE A 424 18.41 17.55 -13.63
CA PHE A 424 17.39 18.57 -13.90
C PHE A 424 16.99 18.67 -15.38
N LYS A 425 17.96 18.67 -16.29
CA LYS A 425 17.70 18.69 -17.73
C LYS A 425 16.90 17.45 -18.17
N GLN A 426 17.29 16.26 -17.72
CA GLN A 426 16.63 15.00 -18.08
C GLN A 426 15.17 14.98 -17.63
N VAL A 427 14.87 15.42 -16.40
CA VAL A 427 13.49 15.46 -15.92
C VAL A 427 12.64 16.48 -16.67
N LEU A 428 13.22 17.62 -17.08
CA LEU A 428 12.52 18.60 -17.94
C LEU A 428 12.24 18.07 -19.35
N ASP A 429 13.19 17.34 -19.95
CA ASP A 429 13.00 16.74 -21.28
C ASP A 429 11.85 15.71 -21.26
N HIS A 430 11.77 14.89 -20.20
CA HIS A 430 10.65 13.97 -19.98
C HIS A 430 9.34 14.70 -19.68
N LEU A 431 9.37 15.78 -18.90
CA LEU A 431 8.18 16.61 -18.63
C LEU A 431 7.62 17.19 -19.93
N ALA A 432 8.46 17.81 -20.76
CA ALA A 432 8.06 18.35 -22.06
C ALA A 432 7.46 17.26 -22.95
N THR A 433 8.06 16.06 -22.95
CA THR A 433 7.53 14.90 -23.68
C THR A 433 6.16 14.47 -23.15
N SER A 434 5.98 14.44 -21.82
CA SER A 434 4.71 14.06 -21.18
C SER A 434 3.56 15.03 -21.46
N ILE A 435 3.86 16.32 -21.62
CA ILE A 435 2.88 17.35 -22.01
C ILE A 435 2.48 17.14 -23.47
N ARG A 436 3.46 16.95 -24.37
CA ARG A 436 3.20 16.69 -25.80
C ARG A 436 2.40 15.41 -26.04
N SER A 437 2.56 14.40 -25.18
CA SER A 437 1.80 13.15 -25.25
C SER A 437 0.48 13.17 -24.46
N HIS A 438 0.06 14.33 -23.94
CA HIS A 438 -1.16 14.51 -23.15
C HIS A 438 -1.25 13.63 -21.88
N VAL A 439 -0.10 13.17 -21.37
CA VAL A 439 -0.02 12.47 -20.08
C VAL A 439 -0.21 13.44 -18.94
N VAL A 440 0.43 14.61 -19.01
CA VAL A 440 0.23 15.71 -18.06
C VAL A 440 -0.85 16.63 -18.62
N VAL A 441 -1.92 16.85 -17.84
CA VAL A 441 -3.13 17.52 -18.32
C VAL A 441 -3.16 19.02 -17.98
N ASN A 442 -2.21 19.51 -17.16
CA ASN A 442 -1.99 20.94 -16.88
C ASN A 442 -1.57 21.78 -18.12
N ALA A 443 -1.80 21.29 -19.35
CA ALA A 443 -1.41 21.92 -20.60
C ALA A 443 -2.19 23.22 -20.92
N GLY A 444 -3.30 23.50 -20.23
CA GLY A 444 -3.99 24.79 -20.29
C GLY A 444 -3.21 25.94 -19.64
N ASP A 445 -2.30 25.63 -18.71
CA ASP A 445 -1.61 26.58 -17.82
C ASP A 445 -0.07 26.43 -17.93
N GLN A 446 0.47 26.21 -19.13
CA GLN A 446 1.92 26.06 -19.32
C GLN A 446 2.72 27.22 -18.72
N GLY A 447 2.16 28.45 -18.76
CA GLY A 447 2.74 29.62 -18.11
C GLY A 447 2.81 29.48 -16.58
N GLU A 448 1.76 28.97 -15.92
CA GLU A 448 1.78 28.72 -14.48
C GLU A 448 2.76 27.61 -14.11
N LEU A 449 2.82 26.53 -14.89
CA LEU A 449 3.77 25.44 -14.65
C LEU A 449 5.21 25.94 -14.75
N VAL A 450 5.53 26.74 -15.77
CA VAL A 450 6.84 27.39 -15.90
C VAL A 450 7.09 28.32 -14.71
N GLY A 451 6.08 29.11 -14.29
CA GLY A 451 6.16 29.94 -13.09
C GLY A 451 6.48 29.15 -11.82
N ARG A 452 5.80 28.02 -11.58
CA ARG A 452 6.07 27.12 -10.45
C ARG A 452 7.50 26.57 -10.50
N ILE A 453 7.98 26.17 -11.68
CA ILE A 453 9.37 25.71 -11.87
C ILE A 453 10.36 26.83 -11.52
N LEU A 454 10.16 28.04 -12.03
CA LEU A 454 11.05 29.17 -11.76
C LEU A 454 11.08 29.54 -10.28
N CYS A 455 9.92 29.62 -9.62
CA CYS A 455 9.83 29.86 -8.17
C CYS A 455 10.57 28.77 -7.39
N LEU A 456 10.39 27.51 -7.76
CA LEU A 456 11.03 26.39 -7.09
C LEU A 456 12.55 26.38 -7.26
N LEU A 457 13.05 26.68 -8.47
CA LEU A 457 14.49 26.84 -8.71
C LEU A 457 15.08 28.01 -7.94
N ALA A 458 14.33 29.11 -7.80
CA ALA A 458 14.77 30.25 -6.99
C ALA A 458 14.89 29.87 -5.51
N VAL A 459 13.95 29.10 -4.96
CA VAL A 459 14.04 28.58 -3.59
C VAL A 459 15.28 27.70 -3.43
N ASP A 460 15.48 26.71 -4.32
CA ASP A 460 16.63 25.80 -4.25
C ASP A 460 17.96 26.57 -4.30
N LYS A 461 18.07 27.54 -5.22
CA LYS A 461 19.25 28.38 -5.37
C LYS A 461 19.50 29.26 -4.15
N ALA A 462 18.45 29.86 -3.57
CA ALA A 462 18.56 30.67 -2.37
C ALA A 462 19.09 29.85 -1.19
N ILE A 463 18.57 28.64 -1.01
CA ILE A 463 18.99 27.71 0.04
C ILE A 463 20.44 27.27 -0.17
N GLN A 464 20.82 26.83 -1.37
CA GLN A 464 22.19 26.43 -1.69
C GLN A 464 23.20 27.57 -1.47
N SER A 465 22.79 28.82 -1.74
CA SER A 465 23.65 30.00 -1.55
C SER A 465 23.84 30.32 -0.06
N LYS A 466 22.81 30.13 0.76
CA LYS A 466 22.79 30.43 2.20
C LYS A 466 23.45 29.33 3.03
N TYR A 467 23.10 28.08 2.76
CA TYR A 467 23.56 26.92 3.50
C TYR A 467 24.63 26.19 2.67
N LYS A 468 25.90 26.42 3.00
CA LYS A 468 27.05 25.79 2.31
C LYS A 468 27.07 24.26 2.43
N CYS A 469 26.33 23.68 3.38
CA CYS A 469 26.19 22.24 3.57
C CYS A 469 24.85 21.74 2.99
N TRP A 470 24.96 20.83 2.03
CA TRP A 470 23.95 20.39 1.07
C TRP A 470 22.89 19.43 1.64
N ASN A 471 22.55 19.54 2.92
CA ASN A 471 21.87 18.46 3.63
C ASN A 471 20.34 18.57 3.64
N MET A 472 19.76 19.74 3.29
CA MET A 472 18.30 19.91 3.30
C MET A 472 17.83 21.13 2.46
N TYR A 473 16.77 20.94 1.67
CA TYR A 473 16.06 21.94 0.86
C TYR A 473 14.79 22.49 1.54
N PHE A 474 14.34 21.89 2.64
CA PHE A 474 13.24 22.38 3.45
C PHE A 474 13.78 23.31 4.54
N GLN A 475 14.27 24.49 4.12
CA GLN A 475 14.84 25.50 5.02
C GLN A 475 14.17 26.86 4.82
N PRO A 476 13.99 27.65 5.89
CA PRO A 476 13.40 28.97 5.77
C PRO A 476 14.35 29.94 5.04
N ILE A 477 13.81 30.63 4.04
CA ILE A 477 14.45 31.73 3.34
C ILE A 477 13.64 33.01 3.51
N THR A 478 14.31 34.15 3.46
CA THR A 478 13.64 35.45 3.45
C THR A 478 13.06 35.75 2.07
N VAL A 479 12.06 36.63 2.01
CA VAL A 479 11.53 37.14 0.74
C VAL A 479 12.63 37.79 -0.11
N GLN A 480 13.58 38.47 0.53
CA GLN A 480 14.74 39.09 -0.12
C GLN A 480 15.66 38.04 -0.77
N GLU A 481 16.01 36.96 -0.05
CA GLU A 481 16.82 35.86 -0.59
C GLU A 481 16.12 35.18 -1.78
N PHE A 482 14.81 34.98 -1.69
CA PHE A 482 14.00 34.42 -2.77
C PHE A 482 13.99 35.31 -4.02
N LEU A 483 13.70 36.60 -3.86
CA LEU A 483 13.63 37.54 -4.99
C LEU A 483 14.99 37.71 -5.67
N ASP A 484 16.08 37.83 -4.91
CA ASP A 484 17.44 37.88 -5.46
C ASP A 484 17.77 36.63 -6.28
N ALA A 485 17.40 35.44 -5.79
CA ALA A 485 17.59 34.19 -6.52
C ALA A 485 16.74 34.11 -7.80
N LEU A 486 15.51 34.62 -7.78
CA LEU A 486 14.52 34.56 -8.86
C LEU A 486 14.86 35.50 -10.04
N VAL A 487 15.12 36.78 -9.75
CA VAL A 487 15.34 37.79 -10.80
C VAL A 487 16.82 38.09 -11.05
N GLY A 488 17.71 37.64 -10.15
CA GLY A 488 19.13 37.94 -10.17
C GLY A 488 19.47 39.31 -9.55
N SER A 489 20.67 39.42 -8.98
CA SER A 489 21.05 40.54 -8.12
C SER A 489 20.96 41.92 -8.77
N GLN A 490 21.27 42.04 -10.06
CA GLN A 490 21.16 43.32 -10.77
C GLN A 490 19.71 43.81 -10.91
N ALA A 491 18.77 42.91 -11.16
CA ALA A 491 17.35 43.25 -11.25
C ALA A 491 16.77 43.48 -9.85
N PHE A 492 17.23 42.72 -8.86
CA PHE A 492 16.78 42.86 -7.47
C PHE A 492 17.18 44.20 -6.84
N GLU A 493 18.37 44.73 -7.13
CA GLU A 493 18.75 46.08 -6.67
C GLU A 493 17.82 47.18 -7.19
N LYS A 494 17.22 47.00 -8.38
CA LYS A 494 16.21 47.93 -8.92
C LYS A 494 14.83 47.78 -8.28
N LEU A 495 14.56 46.66 -7.61
CA LEU A 495 13.31 46.44 -6.86
C LEU A 495 13.39 46.98 -5.43
N LYS A 496 14.61 47.20 -4.91
CA LYS A 496 14.84 47.82 -3.59
C LYS A 496 14.74 49.34 -3.62
N SER A 497 15.07 49.95 -4.76
CA SER A 497 14.92 51.39 -5.03
C SER A 497 13.46 51.74 -5.28
#